data_AF-A0A849QMI3-F1
#
_entry.id   AF-A0A849QMI3-F1
#
_cell.length_a   1.000
_cell.length_b   1.000
_cell.length_c   1.000
_cell.angle_alpha   90.00
_cell.angle_beta   90.00
_cell.angle_gamma   90.00
#
_symmetry.space_group_name_H-M   'P 1'
#
loop_
_entity.id
_entity.type
_entity.pdbx_description
1 polymer ?
#
loop_
_entity_poly.entity_id
_entity_poly.type
_entity_poly.pdbx_seq_one_letter_code
_entity_poly.pdbx_strand_id
1 'polypeptide(L)'
;MSQPATGQLTRKELQELRRLKAVREALDELKRKGISADIAICPVCKSPRLVDLTSYRDLGYIGSFHPAYYCLDCGWYGRSLTIMTNRPEKDAVLNDLRNAFAPLMETDGGSFEPIEDNQE
;
A
#
# COMPACT_ATOMS: atom_id res chain seq x y z
N MET A 1 -1.66 25.90 9.36
CA MET A 1 -1.31 26.73 8.19
C MET A 1 -0.55 25.84 7.21
N SER A 2 -1.22 25.37 6.17
CA SER A 2 -0.67 24.46 5.17
C SER A 2 -0.72 25.21 3.83
N GLN A 3 0.42 25.69 3.35
CA GLN A 3 0.50 26.41 2.08
C GLN A 3 0.57 25.40 0.91
N PRO A 4 -0.14 25.65 -0.21
CA PRO A 4 -0.16 24.77 -1.37
C PRO A 4 1.07 24.93 -2.28
N ALA A 5 1.23 23.91 -3.13
CA ALA A 5 2.43 23.46 -3.81
C ALA A 5 3.03 24.41 -4.87
N THR A 6 4.34 24.59 -4.76
CA THR A 6 5.24 25.00 -5.85
C THR A 6 6.32 23.94 -5.99
N GLY A 7 6.05 22.80 -6.67
CA GLY A 7 7.06 21.81 -7.12
C GLY A 7 8.02 21.22 -6.08
N GLN A 8 7.90 21.61 -4.80
CA GLN A 8 8.81 21.27 -3.72
C GLN A 8 8.00 20.55 -2.67
N LEU A 9 8.28 19.27 -2.53
CA LEU A 9 7.77 18.44 -1.45
C LEU A 9 8.11 19.10 -0.12
N THR A 10 7.16 19.09 0.81
CA THR A 10 7.45 19.45 2.19
C THR A 10 8.52 18.52 2.75
N ARG A 11 9.26 18.96 3.78
CA ARG A 11 10.30 18.12 4.41
C ARG A 11 9.76 16.75 4.84
N LYS A 12 8.50 16.70 5.28
CA LYS A 12 7.82 15.48 5.68
C LYS A 12 7.55 14.55 4.50
N GLU A 13 6.96 15.06 3.42
CA GLU A 13 6.69 14.28 2.21
C GLU A 13 7.98 13.77 1.56
N LEU A 14 9.04 14.57 1.57
CA LEU A 14 10.35 14.17 1.07
C LEU A 14 10.97 13.04 1.91
N GLN A 15 10.78 13.08 3.23
CA GLN A 15 11.21 11.99 4.11
C GLN A 15 10.41 10.71 3.88
N GLU A 16 9.09 10.82 3.74
CA GLU A 16 8.20 9.70 3.43
C GLU A 16 8.56 9.04 2.09
N LEU A 17 8.82 9.84 1.04
CA LEU A 17 9.26 9.33 -0.26
C LEU A 17 10.61 8.62 -0.20
N ARG A 18 11.57 9.12 0.59
CA ARG A 18 12.86 8.45 0.79
C ARG A 18 12.67 7.07 1.43
N ARG A 19 11.79 6.95 2.42
CA ARG A 19 11.45 5.66 3.06
C ARG A 19 10.83 4.69 2.06
N LEU A 20 9.85 5.16 1.29
CA LEU A 20 9.19 4.33 0.26
C LEU A 20 10.14 3.90 -0.85
N LYS A 21 11.05 4.78 -1.28
CA LYS A 21 12.07 4.46 -2.29
C LYS A 21 13.00 3.34 -1.82
N ALA A 22 13.44 3.38 -0.57
CA ALA A 22 14.27 2.32 0.01
C ALA A 22 13.53 0.96 0.05
N VAL A 23 12.25 0.96 0.41
CA VAL A 23 11.43 -0.27 0.39
C VAL A 23 11.25 -0.79 -1.03
N ARG A 24 10.99 0.09 -2.00
CA ARG A 24 10.89 -0.28 -3.42
C ARG A 24 12.19 -0.89 -3.94
N GLU A 25 13.33 -0.27 -3.66
CA GLU A 25 14.63 -0.78 -4.12
C GLU A 25 14.91 -2.19 -3.56
N ALA A 26 14.57 -2.43 -2.29
CA ALA A 26 14.67 -3.77 -1.69
C ALA A 26 13.72 -4.78 -2.37
N LEU A 27 12.48 -4.38 -2.65
CA LEU A 27 11.50 -5.21 -3.34
C LEU A 27 11.91 -5.54 -4.79
N ASP A 28 12.49 -4.57 -5.49
CA ASP A 28 13.02 -4.74 -6.85
C ASP A 28 14.23 -5.69 -6.85
N GLU A 29 15.11 -5.62 -5.86
CA GLU A 29 16.21 -6.57 -5.69
C GLU A 29 15.71 -7.99 -5.45
N LEU A 30 14.71 -8.16 -4.57
CA LEU A 30 14.08 -9.46 -4.32
C LEU A 30 13.39 -9.99 -5.58
N LYS A 31 12.73 -9.13 -6.36
CA LYS A 31 12.10 -9.49 -7.63
C LYS A 31 13.12 -10.01 -8.64
N ARG A 32 14.30 -9.37 -8.75
CA ARG A 32 15.40 -9.83 -9.62
C ARG A 32 15.94 -11.20 -9.20
N LYS A 33 15.87 -11.52 -7.90
CA LYS A 33 16.22 -12.84 -7.38
C LYS A 33 15.09 -13.87 -7.54
N GLY A 34 13.96 -13.49 -8.14
CA GLY A 34 12.78 -14.34 -8.31
C GLY A 34 11.96 -14.52 -7.02
N ILE A 35 12.21 -13.72 -5.99
CA ILE A 35 11.54 -13.80 -4.69
C ILE A 35 10.43 -12.75 -4.64
N SER A 36 9.20 -13.22 -4.40
CA SER A 36 8.07 -12.34 -4.10
C SER A 36 7.96 -12.11 -2.60
N ALA A 37 7.82 -10.85 -2.19
CA ALA A 37 7.76 -10.45 -0.80
C ALA A 37 6.76 -9.30 -0.61
N ASP A 38 6.11 -9.31 0.55
CA ASP A 38 5.15 -8.31 0.97
C ASP A 38 5.73 -7.59 2.18
N ILE A 39 5.89 -6.27 2.09
CA ILE A 39 6.44 -5.45 3.18
C ILE A 39 5.32 -4.56 3.71
N ALA A 40 5.01 -4.71 5.00
CA ALA A 40 4.05 -3.86 5.68
C ALA A 40 4.66 -2.47 5.97
N ILE A 41 3.88 -1.43 5.72
CA ILE A 41 4.27 -0.03 5.86
C ILE A 41 3.24 0.69 6.72
N CYS A 42 3.73 1.57 7.62
CA CYS A 42 2.88 2.43 8.43
C CYS A 42 2.06 3.37 7.53
N PRO A 43 0.72 3.43 7.69
CA PRO A 43 -0.12 4.29 6.84
C PRO A 43 0.15 5.79 7.07
N VAL A 44 0.62 6.17 8.27
CA VAL A 44 0.79 7.57 8.70
C VAL A 44 2.14 8.16 8.29
N CYS A 45 3.25 7.45 8.53
CA CYS A 45 4.61 8.00 8.33
C CYS A 45 5.44 7.25 7.27
N LYS A 46 4.83 6.28 6.59
CA LYS A 46 5.44 5.45 5.55
C LYS A 46 6.71 4.71 5.98
N SER A 47 6.85 4.42 7.27
CA SER A 47 7.95 3.61 7.80
C SER A 47 7.64 2.12 7.69
N PRO A 48 8.62 1.28 7.28
CA PRO A 48 8.49 -0.18 7.33
C PRO A 48 8.72 -0.75 8.74
N ARG A 49 9.08 0.09 9.73
CA ARG A 49 9.39 -0.34 11.11
C ARG A 49 8.13 -0.55 11.93
N LEU A 50 7.41 -1.61 11.60
CA LEU A 50 6.21 -2.06 12.32
C LEU A 50 6.52 -3.25 13.21
N VAL A 51 5.88 -3.28 14.38
CA VAL A 51 5.89 -4.41 15.30
C VAL A 51 4.48 -4.96 15.36
N ASP A 52 4.37 -6.28 15.18
CA ASP A 52 3.15 -7.00 15.47
C ASP A 52 2.99 -7.12 16.99
N LEU A 53 1.93 -6.51 17.51
CA LEU A 53 1.56 -6.55 18.93
C LEU A 53 0.48 -7.60 19.21
N THR A 54 0.13 -8.43 18.22
CA THR A 54 -0.90 -9.45 18.36
C THR A 54 -0.48 -10.45 19.44
N SER A 55 -1.09 -10.33 20.62
CA SER A 55 -0.90 -11.30 21.70
C SER A 55 -1.87 -12.47 21.55
N TYR A 56 -1.57 -13.59 22.20
CA TYR A 56 -2.50 -14.73 22.31
C TYR A 56 -3.87 -14.31 22.89
N ARG A 57 -3.91 -13.28 23.75
CA ARG A 57 -5.17 -12.71 24.27
C ARG A 57 -5.92 -11.92 23.22
N ASP A 58 -5.22 -11.26 22.30
CA ASP A 58 -5.80 -10.58 21.15
C ASP A 58 -6.30 -11.55 20.07
N LEU A 59 -6.06 -12.85 20.19
CA LEU A 59 -6.64 -13.85 19.28
C LEU A 59 -7.94 -14.45 19.84
N GLY A 60 -8.17 -14.33 21.16
CA GLY A 60 -9.38 -14.76 21.86
C GLY A 60 -9.71 -16.26 21.72
N TYR A 61 -10.58 -16.78 22.60
CA TYR A 61 -11.08 -18.16 22.49
C TYR A 61 -12.13 -18.34 21.37
N ILE A 62 -12.54 -17.24 20.72
CA ILE A 62 -13.71 -17.15 19.83
C ILE A 62 -13.42 -16.33 18.54
N GLY A 63 -12.16 -16.11 18.19
CA GLY A 63 -11.74 -15.76 16.83
C GLY A 63 -12.18 -14.39 16.27
N SER A 64 -12.30 -13.34 17.09
CA SER A 64 -12.85 -12.04 16.65
C SER A 64 -11.97 -10.81 16.86
N PHE A 65 -10.65 -10.95 16.91
CA PHE A 65 -9.77 -9.77 16.94
C PHE A 65 -8.73 -9.84 15.83
N HIS A 66 -8.71 -8.77 15.03
CA HIS A 66 -7.77 -8.57 13.94
C HIS A 66 -6.38 -8.21 14.51
N PRO A 67 -5.30 -8.61 13.82
CA PRO A 67 -3.94 -8.30 14.24
C PRO A 67 -3.74 -6.81 14.53
N ALA A 68 -2.97 -6.51 15.58
CA ALA A 68 -2.68 -5.16 16.00
C ALA A 68 -1.22 -4.82 15.74
N TYR A 69 -0.97 -3.63 15.18
CA TYR A 69 0.35 -3.20 14.78
C TYR A 69 0.73 -1.88 15.41
N TYR A 70 2.02 -1.73 15.68
CA TYR A 70 2.60 -0.52 16.23
C TYR A 70 3.79 -0.04 15.40
N CYS A 71 3.82 1.25 15.07
CA CYS A 71 4.94 1.87 14.37
C CYS A 71 5.94 2.47 15.35
N LEU A 72 7.19 2.02 15.25
CA LEU A 72 8.28 2.49 16.11
C LEU A 72 8.71 3.94 15.85
N ASP A 73 8.40 4.47 14.66
CA ASP A 73 8.89 5.81 14.26
C ASP A 73 7.91 6.93 14.63
N CYS A 74 6.59 6.70 14.53
CA CYS A 74 5.58 7.74 14.79
C CYS A 74 4.58 7.39 15.90
N GLY A 75 4.67 6.17 16.47
CA GLY A 75 3.77 5.72 17.52
C GLY A 75 2.36 5.36 17.05
N TRP A 76 2.14 5.25 15.74
CA TRP A 76 0.85 4.82 15.21
C TRP A 76 0.52 3.40 15.70
N TYR A 77 -0.69 3.24 16.25
CA TYR A 77 -1.26 1.96 16.65
C TYR A 77 -2.56 1.75 15.88
N GLY A 78 -2.71 0.58 15.26
CA GLY A 78 -3.91 0.27 14.51
C GLY A 78 -3.95 -1.16 14.00
N ARG A 79 -5.07 -1.50 13.34
CA ARG A 79 -5.33 -2.84 12.80
C ARG A 79 -5.31 -2.89 11.26
N SER A 80 -5.13 -1.73 10.62
CA SER A 80 -5.05 -1.61 9.16
C SER A 80 -3.60 -1.44 8.71
N LEU A 81 -3.15 -2.33 7.81
CA LEU A 81 -1.82 -2.25 7.24
C LEU A 81 -1.87 -1.76 5.80
N THR A 82 -0.88 -0.96 5.41
CA THR A 82 -0.57 -0.74 4.00
C THR A 82 0.52 -1.72 3.61
N ILE A 83 0.28 -2.54 2.58
CA ILE A 83 1.27 -3.51 2.10
C ILE A 83 1.84 -2.99 0.79
N MET A 84 3.17 -3.04 0.67
CA MET A 84 3.89 -2.81 -0.57
C MET A 84 4.45 -4.15 -1.04
N THR A 85 4.09 -4.57 -2.25
CA THR A 85 4.42 -5.90 -2.78
C THR A 85 5.09 -5.79 -4.15
N ASN A 86 5.94 -6.76 -4.46
CA ASN A 86 6.51 -6.96 -5.80
C ASN A 86 5.84 -8.11 -6.58
N ARG A 87 4.78 -8.72 -6.01
CA ARG A 87 4.01 -9.75 -6.70
C ARG A 87 3.40 -9.16 -7.98
N PRO A 88 3.36 -9.94 -9.08
CA PRO A 88 2.61 -9.52 -10.25
C PRO A 88 1.15 -9.36 -9.85
N GLU A 89 0.56 -8.23 -10.23
CA GLU A 89 -0.84 -7.96 -10.04
C GLU A 89 -1.62 -8.99 -10.87
N LYS A 90 -2.25 -9.97 -10.21
CA LYS A 90 -3.15 -10.88 -10.91
C LYS A 90 -4.44 -10.11 -11.16
N ASP A 91 -4.51 -9.61 -12.37
CA ASP A 91 -5.46 -8.64 -12.87
C ASP A 91 -6.93 -9.09 -12.82
N ALA A 92 -7.22 -10.35 -12.52
CA ALA A 92 -8.60 -10.89 -12.49
C ALA A 92 -9.51 -10.12 -11.50
N VAL A 93 -9.06 -9.89 -10.26
CA VAL A 93 -9.88 -9.20 -9.25
C VAL A 93 -10.06 -7.72 -9.60
N LEU A 94 -9.03 -7.07 -10.15
CA LEU A 94 -9.14 -5.67 -10.58
C LEU A 94 -10.01 -5.52 -11.83
N ASN A 95 -9.92 -6.45 -12.77
CA ASN A 95 -10.81 -6.51 -13.92
C ASN A 95 -12.27 -6.74 -13.48
N ASP A 96 -12.50 -7.64 -12.54
CA ASP A 96 -13.83 -7.89 -11.98
C ASP A 96 -14.39 -6.65 -11.26
N LEU A 97 -13.57 -5.96 -10.45
CA LEU A 97 -13.96 -4.71 -9.80
C LEU A 97 -14.23 -3.61 -10.82
N ARG A 98 -13.38 -3.47 -11.85
CA ARG A 98 -13.58 -2.48 -12.94
C ARG A 98 -14.93 -2.70 -13.62
N ASN A 99 -15.30 -3.95 -13.89
CA ASN A 99 -16.58 -4.29 -14.51
C ASN A 99 -17.76 -4.07 -13.55
N ALA A 100 -17.62 -4.42 -12.27
CA ALA A 100 -18.68 -4.27 -11.28
C ALA A 100 -19.01 -2.79 -10.98
N PHE A 101 -18.00 -1.90 -11.02
CA PHE A 101 -18.15 -0.48 -10.74
C PHE A 101 -18.24 0.41 -11.99
N ALA A 102 -18.13 -0.14 -13.20
CA ALA A 102 -18.27 0.61 -14.45
C ALA A 102 -19.54 1.49 -14.52
N PRO A 103 -20.74 1.01 -14.12
CA PRO A 103 -21.96 1.83 -14.15
C PRO A 103 -21.95 3.03 -13.18
N LEU A 104 -21.08 2.99 -12.16
CA LEU A 104 -20.92 4.05 -11.16
C LEU A 104 -19.83 5.05 -11.54
N MET A 105 -18.97 4.72 -12.50
CA MET A 105 -17.92 5.62 -13.02
C MET A 105 -18.36 6.43 -14.25
N GLU A 106 -19.46 6.05 -14.89
CA GLU A 106 -20.03 6.78 -16.04
C GLU A 106 -20.76 8.08 -15.64
N THR A 107 -20.92 8.38 -14.35
CA THR A 107 -21.61 9.60 -13.89
C THR A 107 -20.80 10.88 -13.93
N ASP A 108 -19.48 10.83 -14.18
CA ASP A 108 -18.68 12.04 -14.44
C ASP A 108 -17.92 11.87 -15.76
N GLY A 109 -18.45 12.54 -16.80
CA GLY A 109 -18.03 12.41 -18.20
C GLY A 109 -16.57 12.76 -18.49
N GLY A 110 -15.69 11.77 -18.37
CA GLY A 110 -14.35 11.77 -18.93
C GLY A 110 -14.03 10.40 -19.51
N SER A 111 -14.16 10.25 -20.83
CA SER A 111 -13.79 9.04 -21.57
C SER A 111 -12.30 8.74 -21.39
N PHE A 112 -11.97 7.58 -20.81
CA PHE A 112 -10.62 7.03 -20.80
C PHE A 112 -10.54 5.90 -21.82
N GLU A 113 -9.76 6.07 -22.88
CA GLU A 113 -9.57 5.03 -23.89
C GLU A 113 -8.69 3.89 -23.34
N PRO A 114 -9.05 2.62 -23.59
CA PRO A 114 -8.26 1.48 -23.18
C PRO A 114 -6.95 1.42 -23.97
N ILE A 115 -5.85 1.10 -23.28
CA ILE A 115 -4.55 0.85 -23.89
C ILE A 115 -4.58 -0.58 -24.46
N GLU A 116 -4.47 -0.71 -25.78
CA GLU A 116 -4.32 -1.98 -26.47
C GLU A 116 -2.91 -2.55 -26.20
N ASP A 117 -2.83 -3.59 -25.37
CA ASP A 117 -1.64 -4.42 -25.23
C ASP A 117 -1.51 -5.31 -26.49
N ASN A 118 -0.65 -4.90 -27.42
CA ASN A 118 -0.17 -5.77 -28.49
C ASN A 118 0.76 -6.83 -27.89
N GLN A 119 0.30 -8.08 -27.85
CA GLN A 119 1.13 -9.26 -27.58
C GLN A 119 1.72 -9.77 -28.90
N GLU A 120 3.05 -9.77 -29.00
CA GLU A 120 3.84 -10.74 -29.77
C GLU A 120 4.60 -11.64 -28.79
#